data_AF-A0ABD1BEH3-F1
#
_entry.id   AF-A0ABD1BEH3-F1
#
_cell.length_a   1.000
_cell.length_b   1.000
_cell.length_c   1.000
_cell.angle_alpha   90.00
_cell.angle_beta   90.00
_cell.angle_gamma   90.00
#
_symmetry.space_group_name_H-M   'P 1'
#
loop_
_entity.id
_entity.type
_entity.pdbx_description
1 polymer ?
#
loop_
_entity_poly.entity_id
_entity_poly.type
_entity_poly.pdbx_seq_one_letter_code
_entity_poly.pdbx_strand_id
1 'polypeptide(L)'
;MDSPKLPYSLSASSSTPLATSAVKPHRKKLPPRNCILIIIAMSSILLLLLTLLIYATVSKSSRNNRNPPHQSPSSGDPPPPPSSPPPAPPSPPPIAQIRLACNATRFPDHCVTSLSEPGRVPPDPKPVQIINSAISVSLENLESGQSKIKSILDSSAGNKNRTNIANICLEILSYSQHRTESTDLAVKSGEMKDARAWMSAALAYQFDCWSGLKTVNDTKQVVDTITFFKDLVNLTGNALSMMLSFDNFGDDVVSWIHPATERDGFWEKALPSLGSGGYGF
;
A
#
# COMPACT_ATOMS: atom_id res chain seq x y z
N MET A 1 10.89 57.78 19.22
CA MET A 1 9.94 57.56 20.33
C MET A 1 8.71 56.83 19.77
N ASP A 2 8.10 56.01 20.62
CA ASP A 2 6.78 55.37 20.53
C ASP A 2 6.67 53.98 19.88
N SER A 3 6.83 52.97 20.76
CA SER A 3 6.40 51.57 20.60
C SER A 3 4.93 51.39 20.99
N PRO A 4 4.17 50.46 20.37
CA PRO A 4 2.85 50.06 20.88
C PRO A 4 2.95 49.12 22.08
N LYS A 5 2.19 49.44 23.13
CA LYS A 5 2.04 48.68 24.38
C LYS A 5 1.12 47.47 24.19
N LEU A 6 1.52 46.30 24.71
CA LEU A 6 0.64 45.16 24.96
C LEU A 6 -0.18 45.38 26.24
N PRO A 7 -1.45 44.92 26.31
CA PRO A 7 -2.16 44.79 27.58
C PRO A 7 -1.89 43.42 28.24
N TYR A 8 -1.49 43.49 29.51
CA TYR A 8 -1.44 42.40 30.48
C TYR A 8 -2.73 42.38 31.32
N SER A 9 -3.33 41.20 31.51
CA SER A 9 -3.96 40.73 32.77
C SER A 9 -4.44 39.28 32.55
N LEU A 10 -3.72 38.26 33.02
CA LEU A 10 -3.86 37.58 34.31
C LEU A 10 -5.26 36.99 34.57
N SER A 11 -5.35 35.66 34.48
CA SER A 11 -6.14 34.88 35.43
C SER A 11 -5.42 33.57 35.71
N ALA A 12 -5.08 33.38 36.99
CA ALA A 12 -4.44 32.19 37.52
C ALA A 12 -5.47 31.09 37.71
N SER A 13 -5.16 29.86 37.30
CA SER A 13 -5.89 28.67 37.75
C SER A 13 -4.92 27.60 38.20
N SER A 14 -4.93 27.40 39.52
CA SER A 14 -4.63 26.20 40.30
C SER A 14 -3.87 25.06 39.62
N SER A 15 -2.63 24.86 40.05
CA SER A 15 -1.89 23.61 39.92
C SER A 15 -2.49 22.52 40.82
N THR A 16 -3.09 21.50 40.21
CA THR A 16 -3.33 20.18 40.82
C THR A 16 -2.09 19.30 40.63
N PRO A 17 -1.65 18.53 41.65
CA PRO A 17 -0.52 17.63 41.50
C PRO A 17 -0.93 16.40 40.67
N LEU A 18 -0.19 16.12 39.59
CA LEU A 18 -0.31 14.87 38.84
C LEU A 18 0.12 13.71 39.75
N ALA A 19 -0.82 12.83 40.07
CA ALA A 19 -0.52 11.55 40.71
C ALA A 19 0.33 10.69 39.76
N THR A 20 1.56 10.38 40.16
CA THR A 20 2.39 9.34 39.52
C THR A 20 1.73 7.98 39.73
N SER A 21 1.07 7.46 38.71
CA SER A 21 0.63 6.06 38.67
C SER A 21 1.82 5.18 38.28
N ALA A 22 2.36 4.45 39.26
CA ALA A 22 3.36 3.42 39.03
C ALA A 22 2.73 2.28 38.20
N VAL A 23 3.16 2.12 36.95
CA VAL A 23 2.76 0.99 36.09
C VAL A 23 3.37 -0.29 36.66
N LYS A 24 2.55 -1.14 37.29
CA LYS A 24 2.92 -2.51 37.64
C LYS A 24 3.08 -3.35 36.36
N PRO A 25 4.10 -4.23 36.29
CA PRO A 25 4.30 -5.08 35.12
C PRO A 25 3.11 -6.05 34.96
N HIS A 26 2.49 -6.03 33.78
CA HIS A 26 1.42 -6.95 33.42
C HIS A 26 2.00 -8.35 33.24
N ARG A 27 1.88 -9.19 34.27
CA ARG A 27 2.19 -10.62 34.19
C ARG A 27 1.17 -11.24 33.22
N LYS A 28 1.63 -11.66 32.04
CA LYS A 28 0.78 -12.41 31.09
C LYS A 28 0.29 -13.68 31.79
N LYS A 29 -0.99 -13.74 32.15
CA LYS A 29 -1.61 -14.95 32.69
C LYS A 29 -1.70 -15.94 31.53
N LEU A 30 -0.98 -17.06 31.63
CA LEU A 30 -1.22 -18.17 30.70
C LEU A 30 -2.67 -18.63 30.83
N PRO A 31 -3.34 -18.97 29.71
CA PRO A 31 -4.69 -19.47 29.74
C PRO A 31 -4.78 -20.73 30.62
N PRO A 32 -5.88 -20.93 31.36
CA PRO A 32 -6.05 -22.09 32.22
C PRO A 32 -5.92 -23.38 31.40
N ARG A 33 -5.38 -24.46 32.00
CA ARG A 33 -5.15 -25.76 31.32
C ARG A 33 -6.37 -26.24 30.51
N ASN A 34 -7.59 -25.97 30.99
CA ASN A 34 -8.82 -26.32 30.30
C ASN A 34 -9.02 -25.57 28.98
N CYS A 35 -8.61 -24.29 28.87
CA CYS A 35 -8.64 -23.55 27.61
C CYS A 35 -7.66 -24.12 26.58
N ILE A 36 -6.47 -24.53 27.02
CA ILE A 36 -5.46 -25.15 26.13
C ILE A 36 -6.00 -26.48 25.57
N LEU A 37 -6.64 -27.31 26.41
CA LEU A 37 -7.25 -28.56 25.96
C LEU A 37 -8.39 -28.35 24.96
N ILE A 38 -9.22 -27.30 25.14
CA ILE A 38 -10.28 -26.95 24.19
C ILE A 38 -9.68 -26.51 22.84
N ILE A 39 -8.62 -25.69 22.85
CA ILE A 39 -7.95 -25.25 21.61
C ILE A 39 -7.38 -26.44 20.84
N ILE A 40 -6.76 -27.41 21.54
CA ILE A 40 -6.21 -28.62 20.91
C ILE A 40 -7.33 -29.49 20.33
N ALA A 41 -8.44 -29.65 21.04
CA ALA A 41 -9.59 -30.42 20.57
C ALA A 41 -10.23 -29.80 19.32
N MET A 42 -10.44 -28.47 19.33
CA MET A 42 -11.01 -27.76 18.17
C MET A 42 -10.07 -27.80 16.96
N SER A 43 -8.76 -27.65 17.17
CA SER A 43 -7.76 -27.77 16.10
C SER A 43 -7.72 -29.17 15.49
N SER A 44 -7.88 -30.21 16.32
CA SER A 44 -7.91 -31.61 15.87
C SER A 44 -9.16 -31.92 15.05
N ILE A 45 -10.32 -31.42 15.46
CA ILE A 45 -11.59 -31.56 14.71
C ILE A 45 -11.49 -30.83 13.36
N LEU A 46 -10.94 -29.62 13.34
CA LEU A 46 -10.76 -28.85 12.10
C LEU A 46 -9.85 -29.58 11.09
N LEU A 47 -8.74 -30.16 11.56
CA LEU A 47 -7.83 -30.95 10.72
C LEU A 47 -8.50 -32.22 10.18
N LEU A 48 -9.34 -32.89 10.98
CA LEU A 48 -10.11 -34.06 10.53
C LEU A 48 -11.16 -33.69 9.46
N LEU A 49 -11.80 -32.52 9.57
CA LEU A 49 -12.75 -32.04 8.57
C LEU A 49 -12.05 -31.68 7.25
N LEU A 50 -10.87 -31.03 7.32
CA LEU A 50 -10.04 -30.71 6.16
C LEU A 50 -9.58 -31.98 5.42
N THR A 51 -9.16 -33.03 6.12
CA THR A 51 -8.75 -34.28 5.47
C THR A 51 -9.92 -35.00 4.81
N LEU A 52 -11.12 -34.98 5.42
CA LEU A 52 -12.36 -35.51 4.83
C LEU A 52 -12.77 -34.77 3.54
N LEU A 53 -12.63 -33.43 3.52
CA LEU A 53 -12.91 -32.62 2.32
C LEU A 53 -11.95 -32.96 1.18
N ILE A 54 -10.66 -33.11 1.48
CA ILE A 54 -9.65 -33.50 0.48
C ILE A 54 -9.97 -34.89 -0.08
N TYR A 55 -10.29 -35.88 0.76
CA TYR A 55 -10.68 -37.23 0.30
C TYR A 55 -11.95 -37.24 -0.56
N ALA A 56 -12.93 -36.39 -0.26
CA ALA A 56 -14.17 -36.29 -1.04
C ALA A 56 -13.94 -35.70 -2.45
N THR A 57 -12.97 -34.80 -2.60
CA THR A 57 -12.62 -34.21 -3.92
C THR A 57 -11.85 -35.17 -4.83
N VAL A 58 -11.08 -36.10 -4.27
CA VAL A 58 -10.28 -37.06 -5.05
C VAL A 58 -11.12 -38.23 -5.62
N SER A 59 -12.31 -38.50 -5.07
CA SER A 59 -13.15 -39.66 -5.47
C SER A 59 -14.10 -39.43 -6.66
N LYS A 60 -13.97 -38.32 -7.40
CA LYS A 60 -14.73 -38.09 -8.64
C LYS A 60 -13.81 -37.79 -9.84
N SER A 61 -13.13 -38.83 -10.32
CA SER A 61 -12.69 -38.87 -11.72
C SER A 61 -12.65 -40.32 -12.21
N SER A 62 -13.78 -40.84 -12.66
CA SER A 62 -13.83 -42.00 -13.56
C SER A 62 -15.22 -42.13 -14.18
N ARG A 63 -15.27 -41.87 -15.49
CA ARG A 63 -16.29 -42.19 -16.52
C ARG A 63 -16.25 -41.03 -17.52
N ASN A 64 -16.23 -41.19 -18.84
CA ASN A 64 -16.11 -42.31 -19.76
C ASN A 64 -16.04 -41.60 -21.12
N ASN A 65 -15.09 -41.87 -22.02
CA ASN A 65 -15.27 -41.47 -23.42
C ASN A 65 -14.75 -42.56 -24.35
N ARG A 66 -15.70 -43.31 -24.92
CA ARG A 66 -15.51 -44.18 -26.08
C ARG A 66 -16.20 -43.52 -27.27
N ASN A 67 -15.43 -43.19 -28.31
CA ASN A 67 -15.93 -42.90 -29.65
C ASN A 67 -16.54 -44.16 -30.28
N PRO A 68 -17.44 -44.05 -31.28
CA PRO A 68 -17.00 -44.21 -32.69
C PRO A 68 -17.84 -43.33 -33.68
N PRO A 69 -17.88 -43.55 -35.02
CA PRO A 69 -17.36 -42.56 -35.99
C PRO A 69 -18.38 -42.01 -37.02
N HIS A 70 -17.91 -41.00 -37.78
CA HIS A 70 -18.29 -40.60 -39.15
C HIS A 70 -19.76 -40.31 -39.52
N GLN A 71 -20.01 -39.08 -39.99
CA GLN A 71 -20.57 -38.80 -41.33
C GLN A 71 -20.51 -37.30 -41.66
N SER A 72 -19.99 -36.96 -42.85
CA SER A 72 -20.16 -35.66 -43.52
C SER A 72 -21.52 -35.64 -44.24
N PRO A 73 -22.13 -34.46 -44.47
CA PRO A 73 -22.04 -33.90 -45.82
C PRO A 73 -22.09 -32.35 -45.92
N SER A 74 -21.68 -31.89 -47.11
CA SER A 74 -22.15 -30.69 -47.82
C SER A 74 -21.66 -29.29 -47.43
N SER A 75 -20.74 -28.82 -48.28
CA SER A 75 -20.60 -27.47 -48.84
C SER A 75 -21.70 -26.44 -48.53
N GLY A 76 -21.28 -25.34 -47.92
CA GLY A 76 -21.91 -24.02 -47.96
C GLY A 76 -20.82 -22.96 -47.83
N ASP A 77 -20.78 -22.01 -48.77
CA ASP A 77 -19.77 -20.94 -48.84
C ASP A 77 -19.83 -19.99 -47.61
N PRO A 78 -18.70 -19.50 -47.09
CA PRO A 78 -18.70 -18.53 -46.00
C PRO A 78 -19.06 -17.11 -46.50
N PRO A 79 -19.83 -16.32 -45.72
CA PRO A 79 -20.11 -14.92 -46.05
C PRO A 79 -18.84 -14.05 -45.96
N PRO A 80 -18.78 -12.91 -46.67
CA PRO A 80 -17.61 -12.05 -46.69
C PRO A 80 -17.32 -11.44 -45.31
N PRO A 81 -16.04 -11.17 -44.99
CA PRO A 81 -15.65 -10.63 -43.69
C PRO A 81 -16.25 -9.23 -43.47
N PRO A 82 -16.67 -8.91 -42.23
CA PRO A 82 -17.13 -7.57 -41.90
C PRO A 82 -15.98 -6.56 -42.06
N SER A 83 -16.34 -5.41 -42.59
CA SER A 83 -15.47 -4.24 -42.79
C SER A 83 -14.71 -3.92 -41.51
N SER A 84 -13.40 -3.71 -41.62
CA SER A 84 -12.53 -3.32 -40.52
C SER A 84 -13.09 -2.08 -39.81
N PRO A 85 -13.16 -2.07 -38.46
CA PRO A 85 -13.53 -0.86 -37.73
C PRO A 85 -12.49 0.25 -37.98
N PRO A 86 -12.90 1.53 -37.95
CA PRO A 86 -11.99 2.64 -38.15
C PRO A 86 -10.83 2.60 -37.13
N PRO A 87 -9.61 3.03 -37.51
CA PRO A 87 -8.47 3.04 -36.61
C PRO A 87 -8.80 3.88 -35.37
N ALA A 88 -8.52 3.31 -34.20
CA ALA A 88 -8.64 4.02 -32.93
C ALA A 88 -7.80 5.30 -32.97
N PRO A 89 -8.24 6.40 -32.32
CA PRO A 89 -7.46 7.62 -32.24
C PRO A 89 -6.07 7.34 -31.64
N PRO A 90 -5.03 8.07 -32.08
CA PRO A 90 -3.66 7.86 -31.60
C PRO A 90 -3.60 8.02 -30.08
N SER A 91 -2.89 7.10 -29.41
CA SER A 91 -2.69 7.17 -27.96
C SER A 91 -1.95 8.46 -27.59
N PRO A 92 -2.28 9.09 -26.45
CA PRO A 92 -1.57 10.28 -26.00
C PRO A 92 -0.08 9.95 -25.78
N PRO A 93 0.84 10.90 -25.99
CA PRO A 93 2.25 10.67 -25.67
C PRO A 93 2.42 10.31 -24.19
N PRO A 94 3.46 9.55 -23.80
CA PRO A 94 3.69 9.09 -22.42
C PRO A 94 3.49 10.14 -21.36
N ILE A 95 4.01 11.34 -21.62
CA ILE A 95 3.95 12.47 -20.69
C ILE A 95 2.52 12.94 -20.42
N ALA A 96 1.62 12.85 -21.41
CA ALA A 96 0.21 13.18 -21.24
C ALA A 96 -0.49 12.10 -20.39
N GLN A 97 -0.20 10.82 -20.61
CA GLN A 97 -0.74 9.73 -19.81
C GLN A 97 -0.24 9.78 -18.36
N ILE A 98 1.04 10.07 -18.15
CA ILE A 98 1.63 10.30 -16.81
C ILE A 98 0.93 11.46 -16.10
N ARG A 99 0.71 12.60 -16.79
CA ARG A 99 0.00 13.75 -16.21
C ARG A 99 -1.42 13.40 -15.79
N LEU A 100 -2.16 12.68 -16.64
CA LEU A 100 -3.51 12.22 -16.31
C LEU A 100 -3.49 11.29 -15.08
N ALA A 101 -2.60 10.30 -15.06
CA ALA A 101 -2.46 9.40 -13.92
C ALA A 101 -2.07 10.15 -12.62
N CYS A 102 -1.18 11.13 -12.71
CA CYS A 102 -0.73 11.91 -11.55
C CYS A 102 -1.81 12.84 -10.96
N ASN A 103 -2.90 13.12 -11.67
CA ASN A 103 -4.07 13.80 -11.08
C ASN A 103 -4.72 12.97 -9.96
N ALA A 104 -4.46 11.66 -9.92
CA ALA A 104 -4.83 10.80 -8.81
C ALA A 104 -4.11 11.12 -7.50
N THR A 105 -3.13 12.03 -7.49
CA THR A 105 -2.24 12.22 -6.35
C THR A 105 -2.44 13.60 -5.72
N ARG A 106 -2.08 13.73 -4.44
CA ARG A 106 -2.04 15.04 -3.75
C ARG A 106 -0.85 15.91 -4.18
N PHE A 107 0.11 15.32 -4.90
CA PHE A 107 1.35 15.97 -5.34
C PHE A 107 1.59 15.74 -6.84
N PRO A 108 0.70 16.24 -7.72
CA PRO A 108 0.73 15.93 -9.15
C PRO A 108 2.05 16.32 -9.81
N ASP A 109 2.59 17.50 -9.52
CA ASP A 109 3.86 17.96 -10.10
C ASP A 109 5.04 17.09 -9.66
N HIS A 110 5.05 16.67 -8.39
CA HIS A 110 6.06 15.77 -7.85
C HIS A 110 5.97 14.38 -8.49
N CYS A 111 4.75 13.86 -8.66
CA CYS A 111 4.47 12.61 -9.35
C CYS A 111 4.99 12.67 -10.80
N VAL A 112 4.61 13.69 -11.56
CA VAL A 112 5.03 13.87 -12.96
C VAL A 112 6.54 13.95 -13.05
N THR A 113 7.18 14.77 -12.20
CA THR A 113 8.64 14.92 -12.20
C THR A 113 9.34 13.58 -11.96
N SER A 114 8.87 12.80 -10.97
CA SER A 114 9.48 11.51 -10.64
C SER A 114 9.30 10.43 -11.73
N LEU A 115 8.24 10.53 -12.53
CA LEU A 115 7.90 9.54 -13.56
C LEU A 115 8.38 9.92 -14.98
N SER A 116 8.77 11.17 -15.19
CA SER A 116 9.16 11.68 -16.52
C SER A 116 10.62 11.40 -16.89
N GLU A 117 11.38 10.75 -16.02
CA GLU A 117 12.77 10.37 -16.33
C GLU A 117 12.82 9.39 -17.51
N PRO A 118 13.79 9.53 -18.44
CA PRO A 118 13.91 8.64 -19.59
C PRO A 118 13.99 7.17 -19.18
N GLY A 119 13.16 6.32 -19.80
CA GLY A 119 13.12 4.88 -19.54
C GLY A 119 12.31 4.47 -18.29
N ARG A 120 11.83 5.42 -17.48
CA ARG A 120 11.04 5.14 -16.27
C ARG A 120 9.66 4.56 -16.58
N VAL A 121 8.99 5.11 -17.59
CA VAL A 121 7.66 4.72 -18.05
C VAL A 121 7.74 4.38 -19.54
N PRO A 122 7.13 3.27 -20.01
CA PRO A 122 7.18 2.89 -21.42
C PRO A 122 6.43 3.88 -22.33
N PRO A 123 6.70 3.90 -23.66
CA PRO A 123 6.14 4.87 -24.60
C PRO A 123 4.61 4.85 -24.82
N ASP A 124 3.93 3.79 -24.44
CA ASP A 124 2.46 3.70 -24.47
C ASP A 124 2.00 2.92 -23.24
N PRO A 125 2.10 3.55 -22.05
CA PRO A 125 1.96 2.83 -20.79
C PRO A 125 0.49 2.53 -20.51
N LYS A 126 0.17 1.27 -20.21
CA LYS A 126 -1.08 0.97 -19.51
C LYS A 126 -1.06 1.63 -18.13
N PRO A 127 -2.21 2.01 -17.56
CA PRO A 127 -2.27 2.67 -16.25
C PRO A 127 -1.58 1.89 -15.14
N VAL A 128 -1.72 0.56 -15.15
CA VAL A 128 -0.99 -0.33 -14.22
C VAL A 128 0.52 -0.21 -14.36
N GLN A 129 1.06 -0.01 -15.56
CA GLN A 129 2.51 0.18 -15.76
C GLN A 129 2.99 1.50 -15.17
N ILE A 130 2.17 2.56 -15.19
CA ILE A 130 2.48 3.82 -14.50
C ILE A 130 2.53 3.59 -12.98
N ILE A 131 1.58 2.81 -12.43
CA ILE A 131 1.59 2.41 -11.01
C ILE A 131 2.85 1.62 -10.66
N ASN A 132 3.22 0.61 -11.47
CA ASN A 132 4.45 -0.15 -11.25
C ASN A 132 5.68 0.76 -11.25
N SER A 133 5.80 1.69 -12.21
CA SER A 133 6.91 2.65 -12.24
C SER A 133 6.95 3.52 -10.96
N ALA A 134 5.80 3.92 -10.42
CA ALA A 134 5.74 4.70 -9.17
C ALA A 134 6.14 3.86 -7.94
N ILE A 135 5.81 2.57 -7.91
CA ILE A 135 6.30 1.65 -6.87
C ILE A 135 7.82 1.52 -6.96
N SER A 136 8.37 1.35 -8.17
CA SER A 136 9.82 1.27 -8.38
C SER A 136 10.55 2.54 -7.92
N VAL A 137 10.03 3.72 -8.25
CA VAL A 137 10.55 5.01 -7.76
C VAL A 137 10.58 5.05 -6.22
N SER A 138 9.51 4.61 -5.57
CA SER A 138 9.42 4.51 -4.11
C SER A 138 10.47 3.54 -3.54
N LEU A 139 10.63 2.37 -4.15
CA LEU A 139 11.58 1.34 -3.71
C LEU A 139 13.03 1.82 -3.83
N GLU A 140 13.43 2.41 -4.95
CA GLU A 140 14.78 2.95 -5.16
C GLU A 140 15.12 4.06 -4.14
N ASN A 141 14.15 4.94 -3.86
CA ASN A 141 14.33 5.98 -2.85
C ASN A 141 14.35 5.42 -1.43
N LEU A 142 13.61 4.34 -1.16
CA LEU A 142 13.67 3.64 0.12
C LEU A 142 15.05 3.02 0.38
N GLU A 143 15.64 2.35 -0.60
CA GLU A 143 17.01 1.80 -0.52
C GLU A 143 18.05 2.90 -0.27
N SER A 144 17.90 4.03 -0.96
CA SER A 144 18.70 5.23 -0.73
C SER A 144 18.50 5.79 0.69
N GLY A 145 17.26 5.76 1.19
CA GLY A 145 16.90 6.15 2.56
C GLY A 145 17.57 5.27 3.61
N GLN A 146 17.53 3.94 3.45
CA GLN A 146 18.22 2.99 4.34
C GLN A 146 19.72 3.30 4.40
N SER A 147 20.35 3.60 3.27
CA SER A 147 21.76 3.98 3.20
C SER A 147 22.06 5.28 3.96
N LYS A 148 21.17 6.29 3.85
CA LYS A 148 21.28 7.55 4.63
C LYS A 148 21.13 7.31 6.13
N ILE A 149 20.20 6.46 6.56
CA ILE A 149 20.06 6.09 7.97
C ILE A 149 21.31 5.37 8.48
N LYS A 150 21.86 4.44 7.69
CA LYS A 150 23.11 3.76 8.04
C LYS A 150 24.25 4.76 8.25
N SER A 151 24.36 5.76 7.38
CA SER A 151 25.35 6.84 7.53
C SER A 151 25.13 7.70 8.79
N ILE A 152 23.87 7.94 9.20
CA ILE A 152 23.56 8.58 10.49
C ILE A 152 23.98 7.68 11.66
N LEU A 153 23.71 6.37 11.59
CA LEU A 153 24.10 5.43 12.63
C LEU A 153 25.63 5.42 12.81
N ASP A 154 26.38 5.35 11.71
CA ASP A 154 27.84 5.34 11.71
C ASP A 154 28.42 6.64 12.29
N SER A 155 27.75 7.78 12.10
CA SER A 155 28.14 9.08 12.66
C SER A 155 27.61 9.32 14.09
N SER A 156 26.91 8.36 14.70
CA SER A 156 26.20 8.52 15.97
C SER A 156 27.03 8.30 17.24
N ALA A 157 28.36 8.19 17.14
CA ALA A 157 29.23 7.97 18.29
C ALA A 157 28.95 8.97 19.43
N GLY A 158 28.70 8.44 20.64
CA GLY A 158 28.42 9.24 21.83
C GLY A 158 26.97 9.77 21.96
N ASN A 159 26.12 9.63 20.93
CA ASN A 159 24.73 10.08 20.96
C ASN A 159 23.75 8.91 20.98
N LYS A 160 23.36 8.48 22.19
CA LYS A 160 22.47 7.32 22.40
C LYS A 160 21.10 7.49 21.73
N ASN A 161 20.54 8.69 21.73
CA ASN A 161 19.21 8.94 21.15
C ASN A 161 19.26 8.75 19.64
N ARG A 162 20.25 9.35 18.98
CA ARG A 162 20.44 9.23 17.53
C ARG A 162 20.76 7.80 17.11
N THR A 163 21.61 7.09 17.86
CA THR A 163 21.86 5.64 17.66
C THR A 163 20.56 4.83 17.75
N ASN A 164 19.74 5.07 18.77
CA ASN A 164 18.50 4.32 18.97
C ASN A 164 17.49 4.58 17.83
N ILE A 165 17.29 5.85 17.46
CA ILE A 165 16.41 6.21 16.35
C ILE A 165 16.91 5.61 15.04
N ALA A 166 18.21 5.68 14.76
CA ALA A 166 18.75 5.11 13.52
C ALA A 166 18.58 3.58 13.45
N ASN A 167 18.77 2.86 14.56
CA ASN A 167 18.52 1.41 14.61
C ASN A 167 17.03 1.07 14.37
N ILE A 168 16.12 1.78 15.04
CA ILE A 168 14.67 1.60 14.84
C ILE A 168 14.30 1.88 13.38
N CYS A 169 14.81 2.96 12.80
CA CYS A 169 14.63 3.29 11.39
C CYS A 169 15.11 2.15 10.48
N LEU A 170 16.31 1.61 10.67
CA LEU A 170 16.81 0.51 9.82
C LEU A 170 15.91 -0.73 9.89
N GLU A 171 15.40 -1.06 11.08
CA GLU A 171 14.47 -2.17 11.27
C GLU A 171 13.15 -1.93 10.51
N ILE A 172 12.47 -0.83 10.77
CA ILE A 172 11.15 -0.58 10.16
C ILE A 172 11.25 -0.32 8.65
N LEU A 173 12.36 0.24 8.16
CA LEU A 173 12.58 0.41 6.72
C LEU A 173 12.85 -0.91 6.01
N SER A 174 13.38 -1.93 6.70
CA SER A 174 13.44 -3.28 6.13
C SER A 174 12.04 -3.88 5.95
N TYR A 175 11.12 -3.60 6.88
CA TYR A 175 9.71 -3.98 6.74
C TYR A 175 9.03 -3.20 5.61
N SER A 176 9.32 -1.90 5.50
CA SER A 176 8.84 -1.07 4.40
C SER A 176 9.25 -1.62 3.04
N GLN A 177 10.50 -2.09 2.92
CA GLN A 177 11.02 -2.66 1.68
C GLN A 177 10.25 -3.93 1.31
N HIS A 178 10.14 -4.87 2.24
CA HIS A 178 9.39 -6.10 2.02
C HIS A 178 7.93 -5.83 1.62
N ARG A 179 7.30 -4.81 2.22
CA ARG A 179 5.92 -4.40 1.87
C ARG A 179 5.84 -3.73 0.50
N THR A 180 6.84 -2.95 0.10
CA THR A 180 6.91 -2.34 -1.22
C THR A 180 7.09 -3.42 -2.30
N GLU A 181 7.94 -4.43 -2.07
CA GLU A 181 8.11 -5.58 -2.95
C GLU A 181 6.83 -6.42 -3.05
N SER A 182 6.16 -6.67 -1.91
CA SER A 182 4.85 -7.36 -1.89
C SER A 182 3.78 -6.61 -2.65
N THR A 183 3.83 -5.28 -2.64
CA THR A 183 2.93 -4.41 -3.41
C THR A 183 3.13 -4.63 -4.91
N ASP A 184 4.37 -4.62 -5.40
CA ASP A 184 4.66 -4.85 -6.82
C ASP A 184 4.19 -6.23 -7.30
N LEU A 185 4.39 -7.26 -6.47
CA LEU A 185 3.88 -8.60 -6.75
C LEU A 185 2.35 -8.64 -6.81
N ALA A 186 1.66 -8.03 -5.84
CA ALA A 186 0.20 -7.98 -5.82
C ALA A 186 -0.38 -7.22 -7.02
N VAL A 187 0.24 -6.10 -7.43
CA VAL A 187 -0.15 -5.37 -8.64
C VAL A 187 -0.03 -6.26 -9.89
N LYS A 188 1.08 -6.99 -10.04
CA LYS A 188 1.29 -7.91 -11.17
C LYS A 188 0.28 -9.07 -11.21
N SER A 189 -0.18 -9.50 -10.04
CA SER A 189 -1.20 -10.55 -9.89
C SER A 189 -2.65 -10.03 -10.01
N GLY A 190 -2.85 -8.72 -10.16
CA GLY A 190 -4.19 -8.10 -10.22
C GLY A 190 -4.87 -7.95 -8.84
N GLU A 191 -4.14 -8.15 -7.75
CA GLU A 191 -4.63 -8.08 -6.37
C GLU A 191 -4.52 -6.63 -5.83
N MET A 192 -5.17 -5.68 -6.51
CA MET A 192 -4.99 -4.25 -6.24
C MET A 192 -5.31 -3.83 -4.80
N LYS A 193 -6.27 -4.51 -4.14
CA LYS A 193 -6.62 -4.23 -2.74
C LYS A 193 -5.52 -4.66 -1.76
N ASP A 194 -4.90 -5.81 -2.01
CA ASP A 194 -3.76 -6.26 -1.23
C ASP A 194 -2.53 -5.38 -1.50
N ALA A 195 -2.32 -4.98 -2.75
CA ALA A 195 -1.30 -3.99 -3.10
C ALA A 195 -1.50 -2.67 -2.31
N ARG A 196 -2.72 -2.15 -2.26
CA ARG A 196 -3.05 -0.95 -1.46
C ARG A 196 -2.74 -1.16 0.02
N ALA A 197 -3.09 -2.31 0.59
CA ALA A 197 -2.82 -2.62 1.99
C ALA A 197 -1.31 -2.68 2.28
N TRP A 198 -0.54 -3.36 1.42
CA TRP A 198 0.91 -3.45 1.56
C TRP A 198 1.61 -2.11 1.36
N MET A 199 1.19 -1.31 0.36
CA MET A 199 1.77 0.00 0.12
C MET A 199 1.46 0.98 1.27
N SER A 200 0.26 0.87 1.86
CA SER A 200 -0.11 1.65 3.06
C SER A 200 0.79 1.30 4.25
N ALA A 201 1.10 0.01 4.45
CA ALA A 201 2.03 -0.42 5.49
C ALA A 201 3.46 0.08 5.21
N ALA A 202 3.92 0.02 3.94
CA ALA A 202 5.22 0.55 3.55
C ALA A 202 5.35 2.05 3.86
N LEU A 203 4.31 2.83 3.51
CA LEU A 203 4.21 4.26 3.78
C LEU A 203 4.26 4.57 5.28
N ALA A 204 3.54 3.81 6.11
CA ALA A 204 3.53 4.00 7.55
C ALA A 204 4.92 3.84 8.17
N TYR A 205 5.67 2.80 7.79
CA TYR A 205 7.04 2.61 8.29
C TYR A 205 8.01 3.73 7.86
N GLN A 206 7.87 4.24 6.62
CA GLN A 206 8.67 5.38 6.16
C GLN A 206 8.34 6.65 6.96
N PHE A 207 7.05 6.90 7.19
CA PHE A 207 6.57 8.03 7.98
C PHE A 207 7.03 7.95 9.44
N ASP A 208 7.03 6.76 10.04
CA ASP A 208 7.51 6.56 11.41
C ASP A 208 9.01 6.85 11.53
N CYS A 209 9.82 6.39 10.58
CA CYS A 209 11.24 6.75 10.56
C CYS A 209 11.44 8.26 10.38
N TRP A 210 10.76 8.87 9.42
CA TRP A 210 10.76 10.32 9.21
C TRP A 210 10.40 11.09 10.50
N SER A 211 9.36 10.62 11.20
CA SER A 211 8.90 11.22 12.45
C SER A 211 9.91 11.05 13.57
N GLY A 212 10.50 9.86 13.71
CA GLY A 212 11.54 9.56 14.68
C GLY A 212 12.78 10.44 14.50
N LEU A 213 13.25 10.65 13.27
CA LEU A 213 14.40 11.51 12.98
C LEU A 213 14.22 12.95 13.47
N LYS A 214 13.00 13.49 13.42
CA LYS A 214 12.71 14.85 13.92
C LYS A 214 13.00 15.01 15.42
N THR A 215 12.98 13.92 16.18
CA THR A 215 13.29 13.94 17.63
C THR A 215 14.78 14.04 17.93
N VAL A 216 15.64 13.78 16.93
CA VAL A 216 17.11 13.81 17.04
C VAL A 216 17.72 14.74 16.00
N ASN A 217 17.03 15.85 15.72
CA ASN A 217 17.39 16.84 14.70
C ASN A 217 18.56 17.76 15.12
N ASP A 218 19.70 17.16 15.47
CA ASP A 218 20.85 17.82 16.08
C ASP A 218 22.02 18.08 15.11
N THR A 219 21.95 17.52 13.91
CA THR A 219 23.03 17.61 12.91
C THR A 219 22.46 17.87 11.52
N LYS A 220 23.25 18.55 10.67
CA LYS A 220 22.87 18.80 9.27
C LYS A 220 22.54 17.52 8.51
N GLN A 221 23.29 16.45 8.74
CA GLN A 221 23.03 15.14 8.11
C GLN A 221 21.62 14.61 8.44
N VAL A 222 21.18 14.76 9.69
CA VAL A 222 19.83 14.36 10.11
C VAL A 222 18.78 15.29 9.47
N VAL A 223 18.99 16.61 9.47
CA VAL A 223 18.10 17.59 8.82
C VAL A 223 17.88 17.26 7.35
N ASP A 224 18.97 17.01 6.62
CA ASP A 224 18.93 16.71 5.19
C ASP A 224 18.20 15.36 4.95
N THR A 225 18.40 14.39 5.85
CA THR A 225 17.73 13.08 5.79
C THR A 225 16.24 13.17 6.12
N ILE A 226 15.82 14.03 7.07
CA ILE A 226 14.40 14.33 7.32
C ILE A 226 13.72 14.89 6.06
N THR A 227 14.42 15.78 5.34
CA THR A 227 13.90 16.35 4.08
C THR A 227 13.74 15.25 3.03
N PHE A 228 14.78 14.42 2.86
CA PHE A 228 14.72 13.27 1.94
C PHE A 228 13.56 12.32 2.25
N PHE A 229 13.35 11.96 3.52
CA PHE A 229 12.27 11.05 3.91
C PHE A 229 10.88 11.65 3.71
N LYS A 230 10.73 12.98 3.81
CA LYS A 230 9.48 13.66 3.47
C LYS A 230 9.15 13.45 1.99
N ASP A 231 10.14 13.57 1.11
CA ASP A 231 9.94 13.35 -0.33
C ASP A 231 9.64 11.87 -0.62
N LEU A 232 10.35 10.93 0.03
CA LEU A 232 10.04 9.50 -0.06
C LEU A 232 8.59 9.17 0.35
N VAL A 233 8.13 9.70 1.50
CA VAL A 233 6.73 9.53 1.95
C VAL A 233 5.75 10.06 0.90
N ASN A 234 6.05 11.17 0.22
CA ASN A 234 5.22 11.69 -0.85
C ASN A 234 5.26 10.80 -2.11
N LEU A 235 6.41 10.25 -2.49
CA LEU A 235 6.53 9.30 -3.62
C LEU A 235 5.70 8.04 -3.38
N THR A 236 5.83 7.43 -2.21
CA THR A 236 5.06 6.26 -1.79
C THR A 236 3.56 6.57 -1.74
N GLY A 237 3.20 7.75 -1.23
CA GLY A 237 1.83 8.25 -1.21
C GLY A 237 1.23 8.46 -2.61
N ASN A 238 2.02 8.90 -3.58
CA ASN A 238 1.60 9.03 -4.98
C ASN A 238 1.21 7.67 -5.56
N ALA A 239 2.07 6.65 -5.38
CA ALA A 239 1.79 5.29 -5.83
C ALA A 239 0.51 4.72 -5.18
N LEU A 240 0.36 4.86 -3.86
CA LEU A 240 -0.85 4.43 -3.15
C LEU A 240 -2.12 5.14 -3.66
N SER A 241 -2.03 6.44 -3.98
CA SER A 241 -3.16 7.21 -4.47
C SER A 241 -3.57 6.79 -5.89
N MET A 242 -2.60 6.49 -6.75
CA MET A 242 -2.86 5.92 -8.08
C MET A 242 -3.52 4.54 -7.99
N MET A 243 -3.08 3.68 -7.06
CA MET A 243 -3.73 2.37 -6.82
C MET A 243 -5.18 2.52 -6.36
N LEU A 244 -5.45 3.49 -5.46
CA LEU A 244 -6.82 3.81 -5.03
C LEU A 244 -7.69 4.24 -6.21
N SER A 245 -7.19 5.12 -7.08
CA SER A 245 -7.92 5.52 -8.28
C SER A 245 -8.14 4.35 -9.24
N PHE A 246 -7.12 3.53 -9.47
CA PHE A 246 -7.25 2.33 -10.31
C PHE A 246 -8.30 1.36 -9.79
N ASP A 247 -8.36 1.11 -8.47
CA ASP A 247 -9.38 0.22 -7.87
C ASP A 247 -10.81 0.75 -8.07
N ASN A 248 -10.99 2.07 -8.19
CA ASN A 248 -12.30 2.71 -8.34
C ASN A 248 -12.73 2.96 -9.81
N PHE A 249 -11.76 3.24 -10.69
CA PHE A 249 -12.00 3.70 -12.06
C PHE A 249 -11.36 2.80 -13.14
N GLY A 250 -10.56 1.82 -12.74
CA GLY A 250 -9.84 0.93 -13.66
C GLY A 250 -8.90 1.69 -14.57
N ASP A 251 -8.91 1.32 -15.86
CA ASP A 251 -8.00 1.87 -16.86
C ASP A 251 -8.36 3.30 -17.33
N ASP A 252 -9.49 3.85 -16.88
CA ASP A 252 -9.89 5.22 -17.25
C ASP A 252 -9.15 6.27 -16.42
N VAL A 253 -7.90 6.54 -16.80
CA VAL A 253 -7.01 7.53 -16.16
C VAL A 253 -7.56 8.96 -16.20
N VAL A 254 -8.53 9.27 -17.06
CA VAL A 254 -9.17 10.59 -17.09
C VAL A 254 -10.11 10.77 -15.90
N SER A 255 -10.70 9.69 -15.42
CA SER A 255 -11.56 9.66 -14.24
C SER A 255 -10.79 9.56 -12.92
N TRP A 256 -9.46 9.41 -12.96
CA TRP A 256 -8.66 9.32 -11.75
C TRP A 256 -8.64 10.65 -10.99
N ILE A 257 -8.87 10.56 -9.69
CA ILE A 257 -8.98 11.72 -8.80
C ILE A 257 -8.11 11.53 -7.57
N HIS A 258 -7.68 12.64 -6.97
CA HIS A 258 -6.93 12.59 -5.72
C HIS A 258 -7.74 11.90 -4.61
N PRO A 259 -7.08 11.32 -3.59
CA PRO A 259 -7.77 10.63 -2.51
C PRO A 259 -8.71 11.59 -1.76
N ALA A 260 -10.00 11.32 -1.89
CA ALA A 260 -11.08 11.96 -1.16
C ALA A 260 -11.49 11.08 0.02
N THR A 261 -11.97 11.72 1.09
CA THR A 261 -12.45 11.05 2.30
C THR A 261 -13.96 11.13 2.39
N GLU A 262 -14.55 10.43 3.37
CA GLU A 262 -15.98 10.55 3.69
C GLU A 262 -16.38 11.99 4.01
N ARG A 263 -15.44 12.80 4.54
CA ARG A 263 -15.63 14.23 4.77
C ARG A 263 -15.83 15.02 3.48
N ASP A 264 -15.24 14.55 2.39
CA ASP A 264 -15.37 15.14 1.06
C ASP A 264 -16.60 14.57 0.30
N GLY A 265 -17.44 13.78 0.99
CA GLY A 265 -18.62 13.13 0.42
C GLY A 265 -18.31 11.88 -0.40
N PHE A 266 -17.06 11.40 -0.39
CA PHE A 266 -16.65 10.21 -1.12
C PHE A 266 -16.83 8.96 -0.27
N TRP A 267 -17.50 7.95 -0.83
CA TRP A 267 -17.60 6.62 -0.27
C TRP A 267 -17.09 5.62 -1.29
N GLU A 268 -16.10 4.82 -0.89
CA GLU A 268 -15.59 3.75 -1.73
C GLU A 268 -16.71 2.75 -2.04
N LYS A 269 -16.82 2.32 -3.30
CA LYS A 269 -17.87 1.38 -3.72
C LYS A 269 -17.68 0.07 -2.96
N ALA A 270 -18.60 -0.23 -2.04
CA ALA A 270 -18.65 -1.53 -1.40
C ALA A 270 -18.82 -2.61 -2.48
N LEU A 271 -18.12 -3.73 -2.34
CA LEU A 271 -18.37 -4.90 -3.18
C LEU A 271 -19.88 -5.26 -3.11
N PRO A 272 -20.47 -5.81 -4.19
CA PRO A 272 -21.66 -6.62 -4.04
C PRO A 272 -21.35 -7.67 -2.97
N SER A 273 -22.04 -7.62 -1.83
CA SER A 273 -21.82 -8.60 -0.77
C SER A 273 -22.00 -9.98 -1.39
N LEU A 274 -20.98 -10.83 -1.30
CA LEU A 274 -21.24 -12.26 -1.40
C LEU A 274 -22.17 -12.59 -0.23
N GLY A 275 -23.44 -12.84 -0.54
CA GLY A 275 -24.59 -12.82 0.36
C GLY A 275 -24.28 -13.12 1.83
N SER A 276 -24.33 -12.10 2.66
CA SER A 276 -24.50 -12.28 4.10
C SER A 276 -25.95 -12.67 4.33
N GLY A 277 -26.19 -13.99 4.38
CA GLY A 277 -27.43 -14.53 4.93
C GLY A 277 -27.60 -14.00 6.34
N GLY A 278 -28.63 -13.17 6.51
CA GLY A 278 -28.94 -12.53 7.79
C GLY A 278 -29.17 -13.57 8.87
N TYR A 279 -28.48 -13.39 9.99
CA TYR A 279 -28.99 -13.77 11.29
C TYR A 279 -28.96 -12.51 12.15
N GLY A 280 -30.13 -11.89 12.26
CA GLY A 280 -30.38 -10.88 13.27
C GLY A 280 -30.34 -11.51 14.66
N PHE A 281 -29.75 -10.77 15.59
CA PHE A 281 -30.13 -10.79 17.00
C PHE A 281 -30.58 -9.38 17.36
#